data_AF-A0A2G6Q3W6-F1
#
_entry.id   AF-A0A2G6Q3W6-F1
#
_cell.length_a   1.000
_cell.length_b   1.000
_cell.length_c   1.000
_cell.angle_alpha   90.00
_cell.angle_beta   90.00
_cell.angle_gamma   90.00
#
_symmetry.space_group_name_H-M   'P 1'
#
loop_
_entity.id
_entity.type
_entity.pdbx_description
1 polymer ?
#
loop_
_entity_poly.entity_id
_entity_poly.type
_entity_poly.pdbx_seq_one_letter_code
_entity_poly.pdbx_strand_id
1 'polypeptide(L)' 'MEFVLAKCSASISELKKNPSSLIEQSEGEPIAILNHN' A
#
# COMPACT_ATOMS: atom_id res chain seq x y z
N MET A 1 -17.17 2.97 11.02
CA MET A 1 -16.18 2.13 10.31
C MET A 1 -15.97 2.81 8.98
N GLU A 2 -14.76 3.30 8.70
CA GLU A 2 -14.46 3.94 7.42
C GLU A 2 -13.81 2.93 6.50
N PHE A 3 -14.26 2.90 5.25
CA PHE A 3 -13.75 2.00 4.23
C PHE A 3 -12.91 2.79 3.25
N VAL A 4 -11.68 2.34 3.02
CA VAL A 4 -10.80 2.88 1.98
C VAL A 4 -10.81 1.90 0.82
N LEU A 5 -11.23 2.37 -0.35
CA LEU A 5 -11.11 1.61 -1.60
C LEU A 5 -9.69 1.81 -2.14
N ALA A 6 -8.95 0.71 -2.27
CA ALA A 6 -7.62 0.68 -2.84
C ALA A 6 -7.57 -0.34 -3.97
N LYS A 7 -6.99 0.03 -5.11
CA LYS A 7 -6.83 -0.89 -6.25
C LYS A 7 -5.66 -1.86 -6.05
N CYS A 8 -4.70 -1.48 -5.22
CA CYS A 8 -3.56 -2.30 -4.87
C CYS A 8 -3.37 -2.34 -3.34
N SER A 9 -2.72 -3.40 -2.88
CA SER A 9 -2.40 -3.59 -1.46
C SER A 9 -0.96 -4.05 -1.32
N ALA A 10 -0.32 -3.66 -0.21
CA ALA A 10 1.05 -4.07 0.11
C ALA A 10 1.20 -4.33 1.61
N SER A 11 2.18 -5.15 1.97
CA SER A 11 2.48 -5.42 3.37
C SER A 11 3.28 -4.26 3.98
N ILE A 12 3.13 -4.04 5.29
CA ILE A 12 3.94 -3.04 6.00
C ILE A 12 5.46 -3.27 5.86
N SER A 13 5.88 -4.53 5.75
CA SER A 13 7.28 -4.91 5.51
C SER A 13 7.78 -4.49 4.13
N GLU A 14 6.93 -4.58 3.10
CA GLU A 14 7.27 -4.18 1.72
C GLU A 14 7.39 -2.65 1.62
N LEU A 15 6.48 -1.93 2.26
CA LEU A 15 6.53 -0.47 2.37
C LEU A 15 7.84 0.01 3.01
N LYS A 16 8.27 -0.65 4.09
CA LYS A 16 9.53 -0.33 4.78
C LYS A 16 10.76 -0.65 3.93
N LYS A 17 10.72 -1.75 3.17
CA LYS A 17 11.85 -2.21 2.37
C LYS A 17 12.10 -1.33 1.16
N ASN A 18 11.04 -0.94 0.43
CA ASN A 18 11.18 -0.12 -0.77
C ASN A 18 9.91 0.69 -1.06
N PRO A 19 9.70 1.84 -0.39
CA PRO A 19 8.48 2.63 -0.53
C PRO A 19 8.33 3.24 -1.92
N SER A 20 9.43 3.63 -2.58
CA SER A 20 9.40 4.27 -3.90
C SER A 20 8.80 3.35 -4.97
N SER A 21 9.14 2.05 -4.93
CA SER A 21 8.61 1.07 -5.89
C SER A 21 7.10 0.88 -5.74
N LEU A 22 6.57 0.99 -4.52
CA LEU A 22 5.12 0.93 -4.28
C LEU A 22 4.40 2.18 -4.76
N ILE A 23 5.01 3.36 -4.57
CA ILE A 23 4.46 4.62 -5.07
C ILE A 23 4.40 4.60 -6.60
N GLU A 24 5.46 4.14 -7.26
CA GLU A 24 5.49 4.01 -8.73
C GLU A 24 4.41 3.04 -9.25
N GLN A 25 4.26 1.87 -8.61
CA GLN A 25 3.22 0.89 -8.95
C GLN A 25 1.79 1.34 -8.66
N SER A 26 1.61 2.29 -7.75
CA SER A 26 0.29 2.82 -7.42
C SER A 26 -0.29 3.70 -8.51
N GLU A 27 0.55 4.26 -9.38
CA GLU A 27 0.14 5.17 -10.46
C GLU A 27 -0.75 6.34 -9.97
N GLY A 28 -0.56 6.76 -8.71
CA GLY A 28 -1.36 7.82 -8.06
C GLY A 28 -2.64 7.34 -7.39
N GLU A 29 -2.95 6.04 -7.44
CA GLU A 29 -4.12 5.45 -6.77
C GLU A 29 -3.83 5.06 -5.31
N PRO A 30 -4.85 4.94 -4.45
CA PRO A 30 -4.67 4.51 -3.07
C PRO A 30 -4.10 3.09 -2.95
N ILE A 31 -3.16 2.91 -2.02
CA ILE A 31 -2.56 1.61 -1.66
C ILE A 31 -3.07 1.21 -0.26
N ALA A 32 -3.67 0.03 -0.14
CA ALA A 32 -4.02 -0.54 1.16
C ALA A 32 -2.78 -1.17 1.82
N ILE A 33 -2.35 -0.65 2.96
CA ILE A 33 -1.24 -1.23 3.72
C ILE A 33 -1.77 -2.25 4.73
N LEU A 34 -1.40 -3.51 4.50
CA LEU A 34 -1.77 -4.62 5.36
C LEU A 34 -0.70 -4.78 6.45
N ASN A 35 -1.15 -4.63 7.69
CA ASN A 35 -0.32 -4.89 8.85
C ASN A 35 -0.65 -6.29 9.38
N HIS A 36 0.30 -7.23 9.25
CA HIS A 36 0.20 -8.57 9.81
C HIS A 36 0.60 -8.60 11.29
N ASN A 37 0.12 -7.63 12.07
CA ASN A 37 0.25 -7.65 13.52
C ASN A 37 -0.71 -8.68 14.13
#